data_AF-A0A4Y7RT01-F1
#
_entry.id   AF-A0A4Y7RT01-F1
#
_cell.length_a   1.000
_cell.length_b   1.000
_cell.length_c   1.000
_cell.angle_alpha   90.00
_cell.angle_beta   90.00
_cell.angle_gamma   90.00
#
_symmetry.space_group_name_H-M   'P 1'
#
loop_
_entity.id
_entity.type
_entity.pdbx_description
1 polymer ?
#
loop_
_entity_poly.entity_id
_entity_poly.type
_entity_poly.pdbx_seq_one_letter_code
_entity_poly.pdbx_strand_id
1 'polypeptide(L)'
;MQKNPACQDYFTSKITRYLEPGAAELELTVFPSEENIPAWVDQSKLTDQMQQRPQFFIQFSETYQGIPVADSSHIVRVDALTGKVTEFGIGSRNTSVTLPDSNDAVTADVAKAEYLNRHPLRLVYIWPKYYEQKAPSPQLVYCPVSGERGYIDALTGKTVVLERN
;
A
#
# COMPACT_ATOMS: atom_id res chain seq x y z
N MET A 1 -0.25 -19.59 2.44
CA MET A 1 1.22 -19.49 2.38
C MET A 1 1.78 -19.67 3.78
N GLN A 2 2.60 -20.70 4.00
CA GLN A 2 3.19 -21.01 5.29
C GLN A 2 4.43 -20.12 5.49
N LYS A 3 4.45 -19.32 6.56
CA LYS A 3 5.59 -18.45 6.90
C LYS A 3 6.84 -19.31 7.08
N ASN A 4 7.87 -19.10 6.26
CA ASN A 4 9.15 -19.79 6.41
C ASN A 4 9.96 -19.06 7.50
N PRO A 5 10.14 -19.65 8.70
CA PRO A 5 10.73 -18.95 9.86
C PRO A 5 12.17 -18.51 9.60
N ALA A 6 12.93 -19.30 8.83
CA ALA A 6 14.32 -19.02 8.53
C ALA A 6 14.53 -17.75 7.69
N CYS A 7 13.54 -17.39 6.87
CA CYS A 7 13.58 -16.16 6.08
C CYS A 7 13.30 -14.94 6.96
N GLN A 8 12.41 -15.08 7.93
CA GLN A 8 12.06 -14.02 8.89
C GLN A 8 13.26 -13.67 9.81
N ASP A 9 13.97 -14.68 10.33
CA ASP A 9 15.10 -14.46 11.23
C ASP A 9 16.31 -13.83 10.53
N TYR A 10 16.63 -14.29 9.32
CA TYR A 10 17.71 -13.71 8.51
C TYR A 10 17.43 -12.24 8.20
N PHE A 11 16.18 -11.92 7.83
CA PHE A 11 15.81 -10.56 7.43
C PHE A 11 15.75 -9.61 8.63
N THR A 12 15.20 -10.06 9.76
CA THR A 12 15.16 -9.29 11.01
C THR A 12 16.58 -8.87 11.42
N SER A 13 17.55 -9.80 11.39
CA SER A 13 18.95 -9.51 11.72
C SER A 13 19.61 -8.43 10.84
N LYS A 14 19.17 -8.30 9.58
CA LYS A 14 19.71 -7.33 8.62
C LYS A 14 19.04 -5.97 8.72
N ILE A 15 17.77 -5.93 9.15
CA ILE A 15 17.00 -4.70 9.24
C ILE A 15 17.19 -3.99 10.58
N THR A 16 17.51 -4.71 11.67
CA THR A 16 17.70 -4.13 13.01
C THR A 16 18.68 -2.95 13.04
N ARG A 17 19.73 -2.97 12.22
CA ARG A 17 20.71 -1.88 12.12
C ARG A 17 20.17 -0.59 11.48
N TYR A 18 19.01 -0.65 10.85
CA TYR A 18 18.31 0.47 10.24
C TYR A 18 17.09 0.91 11.04
N LEU A 19 16.74 0.19 12.10
CA LEU A 19 15.67 0.58 13.00
C LEU A 19 16.14 1.73 13.87
N GLU A 20 15.26 2.70 14.10
CA GLU A 20 15.57 3.80 14.99
C GLU A 20 15.78 3.30 16.43
N PRO A 21 16.68 3.92 17.21
CA PRO A 21 16.87 3.56 18.62
C PRO A 21 15.55 3.65 19.40
N GLY A 22 15.05 2.53 19.89
CA GLY A 22 13.79 2.46 20.65
C GLY A 22 12.57 1.99 19.87
N ALA A 23 12.71 1.61 18.60
CA ALA A 23 11.65 0.90 17.86
C ALA A 23 11.33 -0.44 18.57
N ALA A 24 10.18 -0.49 19.25
CA ALA A 24 9.77 -1.63 20.08
C ALA A 24 8.96 -2.68 19.30
N GLU A 25 8.23 -2.25 18.27
CA GLU A 25 7.28 -3.08 17.54
C GLU A 25 7.29 -2.73 16.05
N LEU A 26 7.13 -3.77 15.21
CA LEU A 26 7.12 -3.67 13.75
C LEU A 26 5.92 -4.42 13.18
N GLU A 27 5.25 -3.79 12.23
CA GLU A 27 4.30 -4.47 11.36
C GLU A 27 4.99 -4.96 10.08
N LEU A 28 4.79 -6.24 9.74
CA LEU A 28 5.29 -6.87 8.53
C LEU A 28 4.14 -7.08 7.54
N THR A 29 4.18 -6.36 6.42
CA THR A 29 3.23 -6.56 5.33
C THR A 29 3.94 -7.10 4.10
N VAL A 30 3.48 -8.25 3.59
CA VAL A 30 3.98 -8.82 2.34
C VAL A 30 2.96 -8.56 1.25
N PHE A 31 3.33 -7.75 0.26
CA PHE A 31 2.54 -7.51 -0.93
C PHE A 31 3.07 -8.40 -2.05
N PRO A 32 2.35 -9.46 -2.44
CA PRO A 32 2.71 -10.17 -3.67
C PRO A 32 2.51 -9.22 -4.85
N SER A 33 3.45 -9.19 -5.80
CA SER A 33 3.21 -8.55 -7.11
C SER A 33 2.37 -9.45 -8.01
N GLU A 34 1.33 -10.08 -7.45
CA GLU A 34 0.35 -10.79 -8.26
C GLU A 34 -0.41 -9.74 -9.05
N GLU A 35 0.11 -9.40 -10.23
CA GLU A 35 -0.64 -8.63 -11.20
C GLU A 35 -1.85 -9.50 -11.57
N ASN A 36 -3.03 -9.04 -11.15
CA ASN A 36 -4.26 -9.80 -11.34
C ASN A 36 -4.68 -9.64 -12.80
N ILE A 37 -4.03 -10.40 -13.69
CA ILE A 37 -4.27 -10.36 -15.13
C ILE A 37 -5.73 -10.80 -15.38
N PRO A 38 -6.59 -9.93 -15.93
CA PRO A 38 -7.97 -10.31 -16.19
C PRO A 38 -8.08 -11.51 -17.15
N ALA A 39 -9.06 -12.39 -16.92
CA ALA A 39 -9.22 -13.64 -17.70
C ALA A 39 -9.43 -13.43 -19.22
N TRP A 40 -9.84 -12.23 -19.64
CA TRP A 40 -10.02 -11.88 -21.05
C TRP A 40 -8.72 -11.41 -21.74
N VAL A 41 -7.62 -11.26 -21.01
CA VAL A 41 -6.32 -10.87 -21.56
C VAL A 41 -5.64 -12.07 -22.17
N ASP A 42 -5.24 -11.94 -23.44
CA ASP A 42 -4.38 -12.90 -24.11
C ASP A 42 -2.94 -12.72 -23.62
N GLN A 43 -2.52 -13.62 -22.72
CA GLN A 43 -1.19 -13.57 -22.11
C GLN A 43 -0.06 -13.74 -23.12
N SER A 44 -0.31 -14.39 -24.27
CA SER A 44 0.70 -14.58 -25.32
C SER A 44 1.13 -13.28 -26.00
N LYS A 45 0.30 -12.23 -25.88
CA LYS A 45 0.59 -10.88 -26.41
C LYS A 45 1.31 -9.97 -25.41
N LEU A 46 1.52 -10.45 -24.18
CA LEU A 46 2.30 -9.72 -23.20
C LEU A 46 3.78 -9.97 -23.48
N THR A 47 4.54 -8.91 -23.72
CA THR A 47 6.00 -9.02 -23.87
C THR A 47 6.66 -9.33 -22.53
N ASP A 48 7.87 -9.89 -22.52
CA ASP A 48 8.65 -10.13 -21.29
C ASP A 48 8.88 -8.85 -20.46
N GLN A 49 8.80 -7.65 -21.07
CA GLN A 49 8.86 -6.37 -20.36
C GLN A 49 7.52 -5.98 -19.72
N MET A 50 6.41 -6.41 -20.33
CA MET A 50 5.04 -6.21 -19.81
C MET A 50 4.69 -7.28 -18.77
N GLN A 51 5.31 -8.45 -18.85
CA GLN A 51 5.27 -9.44 -17.79
C GLN A 51 6.24 -8.98 -16.70
N GLN A 52 5.71 -8.28 -15.69
CA GLN A 52 6.50 -7.97 -14.49
C GLN A 52 7.12 -9.27 -13.97
N ARG A 53 8.45 -9.27 -13.77
CA ARG A 53 9.08 -10.40 -13.08
C ARG A 53 8.37 -10.57 -11.75
N PRO A 54 7.98 -11.80 -11.38
CA PRO A 54 7.27 -11.99 -10.13
C PRO A 54 8.19 -11.52 -9.02
N GLN A 55 7.70 -10.56 -8.24
CA GLN A 55 8.39 -9.96 -7.14
C GLN A 55 7.43 -9.93 -5.96
N PHE A 56 7.97 -9.82 -4.76
CA PHE A 56 7.14 -9.45 -3.63
C PHE A 56 7.81 -8.32 -2.90
N PHE A 57 6.96 -7.45 -2.36
CA PHE A 57 7.39 -6.36 -1.54
C PHE A 57 7.19 -6.76 -0.10
N ILE A 58 8.20 -6.52 0.71
CA ILE A 58 8.09 -6.58 2.14
C ILE A 58 8.14 -5.14 2.64
N GLN A 59 7.09 -4.72 3.32
CA GLN A 59 7.03 -3.44 4.01
C GLN A 59 7.15 -3.66 5.51
N PHE A 60 8.00 -2.87 6.14
CA PHE A 60 8.17 -2.80 7.59
C PHE A 60 7.84 -1.39 8.04
N SER A 61 6.90 -1.25 8.97
CA SER A 61 6.58 0.05 9.56
C SER A 61 6.74 -0.05 11.08
N GLU A 62 7.39 0.95 11.67
CA GLU A 62 7.32 1.13 13.12
C GLU A 62 5.86 1.35 13.53
N THR A 63 5.48 0.80 14.68
CA THR A 63 4.16 1.02 15.24
C THR A 63 4.22 1.88 16.49
N TYR A 64 3.21 2.73 16.66
CA TYR A 64 2.95 3.46 17.90
C TYR A 64 1.53 3.15 18.35
N GLN A 65 1.39 2.63 19.58
CA GLN A 65 0.10 2.12 20.09
C GLN A 65 -0.56 1.08 19.15
N GLY A 66 0.25 0.24 18.49
CA GLY A 66 -0.23 -0.76 17.52
C GLY A 66 -0.66 -0.21 16.16
N ILE A 67 -0.45 1.09 15.89
CA ILE A 67 -0.80 1.74 14.61
C ILE A 67 0.49 2.01 13.82
N PRO A 68 0.54 1.66 12.52
CA PRO A 68 1.72 1.89 11.70
C PRO A 68 1.98 3.37 11.46
N VAL A 69 3.23 3.78 11.64
CA VAL A 69 3.71 5.13 11.33
C VAL A 69 4.21 5.14 9.88
N ALA A 70 3.39 5.72 9.00
CA ALA A 70 3.58 5.64 7.55
C ALA A 70 4.95 6.16 7.07
N ASP A 71 5.47 7.23 7.67
CA ASP A 71 6.72 7.86 7.25
C ASP A 71 7.99 7.07 7.64
N SER A 72 7.87 6.13 8.60
CA SER A 72 8.94 5.20 8.99
C SER A 72 8.91 3.88 8.22
N SER A 73 8.19 3.83 7.10
CA SER A 73 8.07 2.60 6.34
C SER A 73 9.36 2.29 5.56
N HIS A 74 9.95 1.11 5.80
CA HIS A 74 11.03 0.54 4.99
C HIS A 74 10.46 -0.49 4.01
N ILE A 75 10.90 -0.45 2.76
CA ILE A 75 10.41 -1.34 1.70
C ILE A 75 11.55 -2.15 1.13
N VAL A 76 11.33 -3.45 0.98
CA VAL A 76 12.26 -4.37 0.32
C VAL A 76 11.54 -5.01 -0.85
N ARG A 77 12.15 -4.92 -2.03
CA ARG A 77 11.71 -5.68 -3.20
C ARG A 77 12.57 -6.93 -3.34
N VAL A 78 11.92 -8.06 -3.52
CA VAL A 78 12.58 -9.35 -3.71
C VAL A 78 12.11 -9.97 -5.01
N ASP A 79 13.05 -10.44 -5.83
CA ASP A 79 12.77 -11.27 -7.01
C ASP A 79 12.24 -12.63 -6.54
N ALA A 80 11.01 -12.97 -6.91
CA ALA A 80 10.33 -14.16 -6.40
C ALA A 80 10.85 -15.48 -7.01
N LEU A 81 11.59 -15.42 -8.14
CA LEU A 81 12.18 -16.60 -8.77
C LEU A 81 13.51 -16.99 -8.10
N THR A 82 14.31 -15.99 -7.74
CA THR A 82 15.68 -16.17 -7.23
C THR A 82 15.78 -15.97 -5.72
N GLY A 83 14.79 -15.35 -5.10
CA GLY A 83 14.81 -14.95 -3.68
C GLY A 83 15.79 -13.81 -3.38
N LYS A 84 16.35 -13.16 -4.39
CA LYS A 84 17.34 -12.09 -4.21
C LYS A 84 16.66 -10.74 -4.00
N VAL A 85 17.17 -9.95 -3.05
CA VAL A 85 16.77 -8.55 -2.87
C VAL A 85 17.20 -7.76 -4.11
N THR A 86 16.24 -7.07 -4.73
CA THR A 86 16.46 -6.24 -5.92
C THR A 86 16.39 -4.75 -5.61
N GLU A 87 15.70 -4.36 -4.54
CA GLU A 87 15.58 -2.96 -4.11
C GLU A 87 15.43 -2.90 -2.58
N PHE A 88 16.02 -1.87 -1.98
CA PHE A 88 15.88 -1.56 -0.56
C PHE A 88 15.68 -0.05 -0.38
N GLY A 89 14.50 0.34 0.10
CA GLY A 89 14.11 1.70 0.41
C GLY A 89 14.00 1.90 1.92
N ILE A 90 14.66 2.93 2.43
CA ILE A 90 14.60 3.30 3.86
C ILE A 90 13.70 4.53 3.98
N GLY A 91 12.57 4.39 4.68
CA GLY A 91 11.78 5.53 5.14
C GLY A 91 12.53 6.29 6.24
N SER A 92 12.35 7.60 6.28
CA SER A 92 12.96 8.47 7.29
C SER A 92 11.86 9.14 8.11
N ARG A 93 11.92 8.99 9.42
CA ARG A 93 10.99 9.65 10.34
C ARG A 93 11.70 10.73 11.14
N ASN A 94 11.00 11.83 11.41
CA ASN A 94 11.45 12.79 12.42
C ASN A 94 11.08 12.27 13.82
N THR A 95 12.07 11.70 14.51
CA THR A 95 11.91 11.09 15.84
C THR A 95 11.71 12.11 16.98
N SER A 96 11.89 13.41 16.71
CA SER A 96 11.81 14.48 17.72
C SER A 96 10.37 14.93 18.03
N VAL A 97 9.36 14.34 17.40
CA VAL A 97 7.96 14.76 17.53
C VAL A 97 7.14 13.67 18.24
N THR A 98 6.41 14.08 19.28
CA THR A 98 5.44 13.22 19.97
C THR A 98 4.24 12.95 19.05
N LEU A 99 3.90 11.67 18.88
CA LEU A 99 2.73 11.27 18.10
C LEU A 99 1.45 11.46 18.93
N PRO A 100 0.30 11.82 18.31
CA PRO A 100 -0.99 11.90 19.00
C PRO A 100 -1.42 10.55 19.59
N ASP A 101 -2.20 10.59 20.67
CA ASP A 101 -2.79 9.38 21.26
C ASP A 101 -3.94 8.88 20.37
N SER A 102 -3.95 7.58 20.07
CA SER A 102 -4.99 6.95 19.27
C SER A 102 -6.36 6.91 19.93
N ASN A 103 -6.43 7.04 21.26
CA ASN A 103 -7.69 7.10 21.99
C ASN A 103 -8.49 8.37 21.72
N ASP A 104 -7.83 9.44 21.24
CA ASP A 104 -8.48 10.69 20.86
C ASP A 104 -9.04 10.66 19.43
N ALA A 105 -8.82 9.55 18.70
CA ALA A 105 -9.28 9.43 17.32
C ALA A 105 -10.81 9.29 17.23
N VAL A 106 -11.38 9.91 16.20
CA VAL A 106 -12.76 9.65 15.80
C VAL A 106 -12.95 8.19 15.41
N THR A 107 -14.16 7.69 15.56
CA THR A 107 -14.48 6.33 15.18
C THR A 107 -14.30 6.08 13.68
N ALA A 108 -14.04 4.83 13.32
CA ALA A 108 -13.95 4.43 11.91
C ALA A 108 -15.21 4.76 11.11
N ASP A 109 -16.39 4.78 11.74
CA ASP A 109 -17.65 5.11 11.04
C ASP A 109 -17.77 6.60 10.72
N VAL A 110 -17.26 7.48 11.59
CA VAL A 110 -17.13 8.92 11.29
C VAL A 110 -16.19 9.13 10.09
N ALA A 111 -15.05 8.46 10.08
CA ALA A 111 -14.10 8.54 8.96
C ALA A 111 -14.70 7.99 7.65
N LYS A 112 -15.40 6.85 7.68
CA LYS A 112 -16.09 6.31 6.49
C LYS A 112 -17.15 7.27 5.95
N ALA A 113 -17.93 7.91 6.85
CA ALA A 113 -18.97 8.85 6.45
C ALA A 113 -18.38 10.09 5.76
N GLU A 114 -17.31 10.68 6.30
CA GLU A 114 -16.62 11.81 5.66
C GLU A 114 -16.00 11.39 4.31
N TYR A 115 -15.40 10.20 4.23
CA TYR A 115 -14.84 9.68 2.97
C TYR A 115 -15.89 9.60 1.86
N LEU A 116 -17.05 8.99 2.14
CA LEU A 116 -18.13 8.85 1.17
C LEU A 116 -18.76 10.20 0.79
N ASN A 117 -18.80 11.14 1.73
CA ASN A 117 -19.27 12.50 1.48
C ASN A 117 -18.35 13.25 0.48
N ARG A 118 -17.03 13.07 0.60
CA ARG A 118 -16.04 13.71 -0.30
C ARG A 118 -15.82 12.98 -1.61
N HIS A 119 -16.08 11.67 -1.65
CA HIS A 119 -15.87 10.83 -2.83
C HIS A 119 -17.18 10.17 -3.30
N PRO A 120 -18.16 10.96 -3.77
CA PRO A 120 -19.43 10.41 -4.23
C PRO A 120 -19.22 9.47 -5.41
N LEU A 121 -19.93 8.35 -5.38
CA LEU A 121 -19.90 7.36 -6.45
C LEU A 121 -20.83 7.77 -7.59
N ARG A 122 -20.39 7.54 -8.83
CA ARG A 122 -21.19 7.72 -10.04
C ARG A 122 -21.27 6.41 -10.81
N LEU A 123 -22.47 6.09 -11.29
CA LEU A 123 -22.68 4.99 -12.24
C LEU A 123 -22.15 5.38 -13.62
N VAL A 124 -21.19 4.63 -14.14
CA VAL A 124 -20.51 4.91 -15.42
C VAL A 124 -20.30 3.63 -16.22
N TYR A 125 -20.24 3.77 -17.55
CA TYR A 125 -19.74 2.71 -18.42
C TYR A 125 -18.23 2.87 -18.61
N ILE A 126 -17.47 1.82 -18.34
CA ILE A 126 -16.05 1.74 -18.64
C ILE A 126 -15.79 0.70 -19.71
N TRP A 127 -14.72 0.87 -20.48
CA TRP A 127 -14.20 -0.17 -21.36
C TRP A 127 -12.82 -0.56 -20.84
N PRO A 128 -12.74 -1.60 -19.98
CA PRO A 128 -11.48 -1.95 -19.33
C PRO A 128 -10.40 -2.20 -20.37
N LYS A 129 -9.19 -1.74 -20.06
CA LYS A 129 -7.99 -1.96 -20.86
C LYS A 129 -6.89 -2.52 -19.97
N TYR A 130 -6.13 -3.44 -20.54
CA TYR A 130 -4.95 -4.03 -19.92
C TYR A 130 -3.85 -3.99 -20.97
N TYR A 131 -2.91 -3.07 -20.78
CA TYR A 131 -2.01 -2.63 -21.85
C TYR A 131 -2.78 -2.30 -23.14
N GLU A 132 -2.36 -2.88 -24.27
CA GLU A 132 -2.97 -2.67 -25.59
C GLU A 132 -4.25 -3.49 -25.83
N GLN A 133 -4.68 -4.30 -24.85
CA GLN A 133 -5.85 -5.17 -24.97
C GLN A 133 -7.07 -4.51 -24.32
N LYS A 134 -8.21 -4.54 -25.00
CA LYS A 134 -9.51 -4.11 -24.45
C LYS A 134 -10.35 -5.32 -24.08
N ALA A 135 -11.15 -5.18 -23.03
CA ALA A 135 -12.16 -6.17 -22.68
C ALA A 135 -13.15 -6.39 -23.86
N PRO A 136 -13.73 -7.60 -23.99
CA PRO A 136 -14.66 -7.91 -25.08
C PRO A 136 -15.96 -7.10 -25.02
N SER A 137 -16.33 -6.57 -23.85
CA SER A 137 -17.51 -5.74 -23.64
C SER A 137 -17.26 -4.61 -22.63
N PRO A 138 -17.97 -3.48 -22.75
CA PRO A 138 -17.98 -2.46 -21.70
C PRO A 138 -18.66 -2.98 -20.43
N GLN A 139 -18.28 -2.41 -19.30
CA GLN A 139 -18.81 -2.76 -17.97
C GLN A 139 -19.55 -1.55 -17.39
N LEU A 140 -20.68 -1.80 -16.72
CA LEU A 140 -21.41 -0.81 -15.93
C LEU A 140 -20.92 -0.90 -14.49
N VAL A 141 -20.30 0.17 -13.98
CA VAL A 141 -19.63 0.19 -12.67
C VAL A 141 -19.97 1.44 -11.88
N TYR A 142 -19.83 1.38 -10.56
CA TYR A 142 -19.76 2.58 -9.72
C TYR A 142 -18.29 2.99 -9.57
N CYS A 143 -17.95 4.20 -10.01
CA CYS A 143 -16.63 4.77 -9.82
C CYS A 143 -16.70 6.01 -8.91
N PRO A 144 -15.71 6.24 -8.04
CA PRO A 144 -15.56 7.53 -7.37
C PRO A 144 -15.42 8.62 -8.42
N VAL A 145 -16.20 9.70 -8.28
CA VAL A 145 -15.91 10.93 -9.02
C VAL A 145 -14.54 11.39 -8.55
N SER A 146 -13.64 11.73 -9.50
CA SER A 146 -12.31 12.27 -9.21
C SER A 146 -12.42 13.35 -8.13
N GLY A 147 -12.06 12.98 -6.90
CA GLY A 147 -12.11 13.86 -5.75
C GLY A 147 -10.77 14.55 -5.52
N GLU A 148 -10.80 15.51 -4.61
CA GLU A 148 -9.58 16.09 -4.07
C GLU A 148 -8.72 14.99 -3.42
N ARG A 149 -7.40 15.03 -3.67
CA ARG A 149 -6.48 14.13 -2.96
C ARG A 149 -6.35 14.65 -1.53
N GLY A 150 -6.39 13.75 -0.56
CA GLY A 150 -6.36 14.13 0.84
C GLY A 150 -6.38 12.93 1.76
N TYR A 151 -6.41 13.21 3.05
CA TYR A 151 -6.61 12.23 4.11
C TYR A 151 -7.64 12.78 5.11
N ILE A 152 -8.21 11.91 5.94
CA ILE A 152 -9.11 12.33 7.01
C ILE A 152 -8.27 12.47 8.27
N ASP A 153 -8.27 13.66 8.84
CA ASP A 153 -7.63 13.91 10.12
C ASP A 153 -8.37 13.13 11.20
N ALA A 154 -7.64 12.26 11.90
CA ALA A 154 -8.22 11.34 12.86
C ALA A 154 -8.75 12.03 14.14
N LEU A 155 -8.28 13.23 14.48
CA LEU A 155 -8.70 13.94 15.69
C LEU A 155 -9.95 14.80 15.45
N THR A 156 -10.13 15.28 14.22
CA THR A 156 -11.24 16.15 13.84
C THR A 156 -12.31 15.44 13.02
N GLY A 157 -11.97 14.31 12.38
CA GLY A 157 -12.83 13.60 11.45
C GLY A 157 -13.10 14.36 10.14
N LYS A 158 -12.23 15.32 9.78
CA LYS A 158 -12.40 16.15 8.58
C LYS A 158 -11.33 15.86 7.53
N THR A 159 -11.72 15.96 6.26
CA THR A 159 -10.75 15.82 5.17
C THR A 159 -9.80 17.02 5.10
N VAL A 160 -8.50 16.72 5.12
CA VAL A 160 -7.42 17.63 4.79
C VAL A 160 -7.09 17.44 3.30
N VAL A 161 -7.22 18.52 2.54
CA VAL A 161 -6.95 18.53 1.09
C VAL A 161 -5.48 18.81 0.85
N LEU A 162 -4.85 17.97 0.02
CA LEU A 162 -3.47 18.15 -0.41
C LEU A 162 -3.46 18.92 -1.74
N GLU A 163 -3.04 20.18 -1.69
CA GLU A 163 -2.83 20.96 -2.90
C GLU A 163 -1.70 20.35 -3.75
N ARG A 164 -1.87 20.34 -5.07
CA ARG A 164 -0.77 20.03 -5.99
C ARG A 164 0.15 21.26 -6.02
N ASN A 165 1.35 21.13 -5.46
CA ASN A 165 2.48 21.96 -5.86
C ASN A 165 2.91 21.62 -7.28
#